data_AF-A0A7D4TTX2-F1
#
_entry.id   AF-A0A7D4TTX2-F1
#
_cell.length_a   1.000
_cell.length_b   1.000
_cell.length_c   1.000
_cell.angle_alpha   90.00
_cell.angle_beta   90.00
_cell.angle_gamma   90.00
#
_symmetry.space_group_name_H-M   'P 1'
#
loop_
_entity.id
_entity.type
_entity.pdbx_description
1 polymer ?
#
loop_
_entity_poly.entity_id
_entity_poly.type
_entity_poly.pdbx_seq_one_letter_code
_entity_poly.pdbx_strand_id
1 'polypeptide(L)'
;MSCSEKGSTPLELVITLTLLLLPIAPLSQLYLQLSEQLAAESIARNSLRAAVLADPENPERQLEEKISQLANAWQVTVANYELSCLRQCEFLTLSVVVGGATGMQTAGRYVKP
;
A
#
# COMPACT_ATOMS: atom_id res chain seq x y z
N MET A 1 -51.41 -17.60 33.63
CA MET A 1 -50.04 -17.25 34.07
C MET A 1 -49.11 -17.56 32.92
N SER A 2 -48.34 -16.55 32.53
CA SER A 2 -47.52 -16.49 31.31
C SER A 2 -46.16 -17.13 31.53
N CYS A 3 -45.81 -18.15 30.74
CA CYS A 3 -44.43 -18.59 30.49
C CYS A 3 -44.37 -19.14 29.07
N SER A 4 -44.38 -18.25 28.07
CA SER A 4 -43.87 -18.60 26.74
C SER A 4 -42.37 -18.50 26.83
N GLU A 5 -41.71 -19.64 27.02
CA GLU A 5 -40.26 -19.76 26.99
C GLU A 5 -39.77 -19.35 25.59
N LYS A 6 -39.41 -18.07 25.45
CA LYS A 6 -38.68 -17.54 24.29
C LYS A 6 -37.27 -18.11 24.31
N GLY A 7 -37.12 -19.33 23.82
CA GLY A 7 -35.82 -19.87 23.45
C GLY A 7 -35.25 -18.98 22.35
N SER A 8 -34.23 -18.18 22.68
CA SER A 8 -33.47 -17.42 21.69
C SER A 8 -32.89 -18.43 20.71
N THR A 9 -33.43 -18.45 19.51
CA THR A 9 -33.07 -19.45 18.51
C THR A 9 -31.65 -19.18 18.02
N PRO A 10 -30.82 -20.20 17.74
CA PRO A 10 -29.49 -20.00 17.16
C PRO A 10 -29.54 -19.18 15.86
N LEU A 11 -30.69 -19.19 15.17
CA LEU A 11 -30.97 -18.35 14.01
C LEU A 11 -31.08 -16.86 14.37
N GLU A 12 -31.79 -16.48 15.44
CA GLU A 12 -31.84 -15.10 15.92
C GLU A 12 -30.46 -14.57 16.29
N LEU A 13 -29.63 -15.39 16.92
CA LEU A 13 -28.25 -15.03 17.25
C LEU A 13 -27.43 -14.72 15.98
N VAL A 14 -27.51 -15.58 14.96
CA VAL A 14 -26.82 -15.38 13.68
C VAL A 14 -27.32 -14.14 12.94
N ILE A 15 -28.64 -13.94 12.90
CA ILE A 15 -29.26 -12.74 12.29
C ILE A 15 -28.80 -11.46 13.03
N THR A 16 -28.79 -11.49 14.35
CA THR A 16 -28.37 -10.33 15.16
C THR A 16 -26.89 -10.04 14.97
N LEU A 17 -26.04 -11.08 14.96
CA LEU A 17 -24.60 -10.95 14.74
C LEU A 17 -24.30 -10.39 13.34
N THR A 18 -24.98 -10.90 12.31
CA THR A 18 -24.80 -10.43 10.92
C THR A 18 -25.28 -8.99 10.75
N LEU A 19 -26.40 -8.60 11.35
CA LEU A 19 -26.85 -7.20 11.38
C LEU A 19 -25.85 -6.29 12.11
N LEU A 20 -25.20 -6.79 13.15
CA LEU A 20 -24.16 -6.04 13.88
C LEU A 20 -22.86 -5.86 13.07
N LEU A 21 -22.50 -6.87 12.26
CA LEU A 21 -21.26 -6.89 11.48
C LEU A 21 -21.40 -6.25 10.09
N LEU A 22 -22.63 -6.05 9.61
CA LEU A 22 -22.92 -5.42 8.32
C LEU A 22 -22.16 -4.11 8.05
N PRO A 23 -22.05 -3.16 9.00
CA PRO A 23 -21.34 -1.90 8.76
C PRO A 23 -19.81 -2.05 8.76
N ILE A 24 -19.26 -3.17 9.23
CA ILE A 24 -17.81 -3.38 9.34
C ILE A 24 -17.21 -3.72 7.98
N ALA A 25 -17.95 -4.44 7.13
CA ALA A 25 -17.49 -4.85 5.81
C ALA A 25 -17.11 -3.66 4.88
N PRO A 26 -17.93 -2.61 4.71
CA PRO A 26 -17.52 -1.47 3.87
C PRO A 26 -16.36 -0.68 4.49
N LEU A 27 -16.29 -0.59 5.82
CA LEU A 27 -15.20 0.11 6.52
C LEU A 27 -13.86 -0.61 6.35
N SER A 28 -13.84 -1.94 6.39
CA SER A 28 -12.61 -2.70 6.18
C SER A 28 -12.09 -2.60 4.74
N GLN A 29 -12.99 -2.57 3.76
CA GLN A 29 -12.61 -2.33 2.35
C GLN A 29 -12.01 -0.94 2.15
N LEU A 30 -12.64 0.10 2.71
CA LEU A 30 -12.12 1.46 2.62
C LEU A 30 -10.76 1.57 3.31
N TYR A 31 -10.62 0.97 4.49
CA TYR A 31 -9.35 0.92 5.21
C TYR A 31 -8.25 0.25 4.37
N LEU A 32 -8.55 -0.89 3.73
CA LEU A 32 -7.61 -1.60 2.88
C LEU A 32 -7.15 -0.72 1.70
N GLN A 33 -8.07 -0.06 1.00
CA GLN A 33 -7.75 0.84 -0.11
C GLN A 33 -6.86 2.02 0.34
N LEU A 34 -7.19 2.64 1.48
CA LEU A 34 -6.38 3.73 2.03
C LEU A 34 -4.99 3.25 2.46
N SER A 35 -4.92 2.07 3.08
CA SER A 35 -3.66 1.46 3.49
C SER A 35 -2.78 1.13 2.28
N GLU A 36 -3.34 0.57 1.21
CA GLU A 36 -2.63 0.29 -0.04
C GLU A 36 -2.09 1.57 -0.69
N GLN A 37 -2.89 2.65 -0.72
CA GLN A 37 -2.47 3.94 -1.26
C GLN A 37 -1.31 4.56 -0.45
N LEU A 38 -1.41 4.53 0.88
CA LEU A 38 -0.35 5.01 1.77
C LEU A 38 0.91 4.18 1.65
N ALA A 39 0.79 2.86 1.56
CA ALA A 39 1.91 1.96 1.36
C ALA A 39 2.61 2.25 0.02
N ALA A 40 1.86 2.33 -1.08
CA ALA A 40 2.40 2.60 -2.41
C ALA A 40 3.16 3.95 -2.45
N GLU A 41 2.57 5.02 -1.91
CA GLU A 41 3.21 6.34 -1.88
C GLU A 41 4.43 6.38 -0.95
N SER A 42 4.34 5.77 0.23
CA SER A 42 5.45 5.67 1.18
C SER A 42 6.63 4.89 0.59
N ILE A 43 6.36 3.76 -0.05
CA ILE A 43 7.37 2.95 -0.74
C ILE A 43 7.99 3.79 -1.86
N ALA A 44 7.20 4.42 -2.73
CA ALA A 44 7.72 5.23 -3.83
C ALA A 44 8.62 6.39 -3.33
N ARG A 45 8.15 7.14 -2.33
CA ARG A 45 8.89 8.27 -1.73
C ARG A 45 10.21 7.84 -1.11
N ASN A 46 10.16 6.82 -0.25
CA ASN A 46 11.30 6.44 0.56
C ASN A 46 12.30 5.59 -0.22
N SER A 47 11.86 4.72 -1.11
CA SER A 47 12.77 3.92 -1.94
C SER A 47 13.52 4.79 -2.94
N LEU A 48 12.85 5.70 -3.66
CA LEU A 48 13.53 6.59 -4.59
C LEU A 48 14.52 7.50 -3.87
N ARG A 49 14.11 8.08 -2.72
CA ARG A 49 15.00 8.93 -1.93
C ARG A 49 16.22 8.15 -1.41
N ALA A 50 16.01 6.95 -0.87
CA ALA A 50 17.10 6.12 -0.39
C ALA A 50 18.05 5.70 -1.52
N ALA A 51 17.52 5.33 -2.68
CA ALA A 51 18.29 4.97 -3.86
C ALA A 51 19.16 6.14 -4.36
N VAL A 52 18.57 7.34 -4.51
CA VAL A 52 19.30 8.54 -4.94
C VAL A 52 20.38 8.96 -3.93
N LEU A 53 20.12 8.80 -2.63
CA LEU A 53 21.11 9.13 -1.60
C LEU A 53 22.26 8.11 -1.55
N ALA A 54 21.99 6.86 -1.87
CA ALA A 54 22.99 5.79 -1.76
C ALA A 54 23.86 5.65 -3.02
N ASP A 55 23.29 5.86 -4.22
CA ASP A 55 24.02 5.96 -5.48
C ASP A 55 23.32 6.98 -6.41
N PRO A 56 23.76 8.25 -6.39
CA PRO A 56 23.12 9.31 -7.19
C PRO A 56 23.36 9.15 -8.70
N GLU A 57 24.40 8.41 -9.12
CA GLU A 57 24.69 8.18 -10.54
C GLU A 57 23.88 7.01 -11.10
N ASN A 58 23.61 5.99 -10.27
CA ASN A 58 22.87 4.80 -10.66
C ASN A 58 21.88 4.30 -9.59
N PRO A 59 20.79 5.05 -9.31
CA PRO A 59 19.85 4.73 -8.24
C PRO A 59 19.10 3.40 -8.46
N GLU A 60 18.99 2.93 -9.71
CA GLU A 60 18.29 1.69 -10.05
C GLU A 60 18.87 0.47 -9.32
N ARG A 61 20.19 0.43 -9.11
CA ARG A 61 20.88 -0.72 -8.49
C ARG A 61 20.41 -1.04 -7.09
N GLN A 62 20.07 -0.01 -6.31
CA GLN A 62 19.64 -0.19 -4.93
C GLN A 62 18.11 -0.19 -4.78
N LEU A 63 17.39 0.10 -5.88
CA LEU A 63 15.97 0.36 -5.82
C LEU A 63 15.18 -0.89 -5.45
N GLU A 64 15.49 -2.03 -6.05
CA GLU A 64 14.83 -3.31 -5.77
C GLU A 64 14.97 -3.70 -4.29
N GLU A 65 16.18 -3.58 -3.73
CA GLU A 65 16.44 -3.87 -2.32
C GLU A 65 15.61 -2.94 -1.42
N LYS A 66 15.60 -1.63 -1.68
CA LYS A 66 14.86 -0.66 -0.85
C LYS A 66 13.34 -0.82 -0.97
N ILE A 67 12.83 -1.12 -2.15
CA ILE A 67 11.42 -1.43 -2.36
C ILE A 67 11.03 -2.68 -1.57
N SER A 68 11.83 -3.75 -1.64
CA SER A 68 11.54 -5.00 -0.93
C SER A 68 11.57 -4.83 0.59
N GLN A 69 12.52 -4.06 1.14
CA GLN A 69 12.60 -3.76 2.57
C GLN A 69 11.35 -3.01 3.06
N LEU A 70 10.93 -1.99 2.30
CA LEU A 70 9.74 -1.20 2.66
C LEU A 70 8.45 -1.99 2.46
N ALA A 71 8.35 -2.81 1.41
CA ALA A 71 7.22 -3.70 1.18
C ALA A 71 7.03 -4.68 2.35
N ASN A 72 8.13 -5.28 2.82
CA ASN A 72 8.12 -6.17 3.99
C ASN A 72 7.71 -5.42 5.27
N ALA A 73 8.16 -4.19 5.47
CA ALA A 73 7.78 -3.37 6.62
C ALA A 73 6.27 -3.05 6.63
N TRP A 74 5.69 -2.82 5.45
CA TRP A 74 4.25 -2.62 5.26
C TRP A 74 3.44 -3.92 5.25
N GLN A 75 4.11 -5.09 5.23
CA GLN A 75 3.49 -6.40 5.05
C GLN A 75 2.64 -6.48 3.77
N VAL A 76 3.10 -5.81 2.70
CA VAL A 76 2.43 -5.79 1.40
C VAL A 76 3.31 -6.42 0.32
N THR A 77 2.68 -6.91 -0.74
CA THR A 77 3.39 -7.36 -1.94
C THR A 77 3.32 -6.28 -2.99
N VAL A 78 4.48 -5.88 -3.54
CA VAL A 78 4.56 -4.95 -4.66
C VAL A 78 4.25 -5.73 -5.94
N ALA A 79 3.22 -5.32 -6.67
CA ALA A 79 2.81 -5.97 -7.90
C ALA A 79 3.76 -5.61 -9.05
N ASN A 80 4.17 -4.34 -9.11
CA ASN A 80 5.11 -3.83 -10.09
C ASN A 80 5.78 -2.55 -9.59
N TYR A 81 6.95 -2.24 -10.13
CA TYR A 81 7.54 -0.92 -10.05
C TYR A 81 8.21 -0.54 -11.36
N GLU A 82 8.19 0.74 -11.70
CA GLU A 82 8.82 1.25 -12.91
C GLU A 82 9.59 2.52 -12.57
N LEU A 83 10.86 2.55 -12.96
CA LEU A 83 11.69 3.74 -12.90
C LEU A 83 11.79 4.34 -14.30
N SER A 84 11.09 5.44 -14.54
CA SER A 84 11.15 6.16 -15.80
C SER A 84 12.31 7.15 -15.82
N CYS A 85 12.75 7.53 -17.04
CA CYS A 85 13.67 8.64 -17.28
C CYS A 85 15.14 8.43 -16.84
N LEU A 86 15.64 7.21 -17.03
CA LEU A 86 17.01 6.77 -16.66
C LEU A 86 18.18 7.35 -17.45
N ARG A 87 17.98 7.97 -18.63
CA ARG A 87 19.11 8.35 -19.52
C ARG A 87 19.23 9.84 -19.86
N GLN A 88 18.14 10.57 -20.07
CA GLN A 88 18.19 11.93 -20.64
C GLN A 88 17.24 12.94 -19.98
N CYS A 89 16.71 12.64 -18.79
CA CYS A 89 15.79 13.53 -18.11
C CYS A 89 16.44 14.20 -16.88
N GLU A 90 16.04 15.44 -16.60
CA GLU A 90 16.39 16.14 -15.36
C GLU A 90 15.71 15.50 -14.13
N PHE A 91 14.62 14.77 -14.32
CA PHE A 91 13.83 14.19 -13.25
C PHE A 91 13.68 12.68 -13.43
N LEU A 92 13.98 11.94 -12.36
CA LEU A 92 13.72 10.52 -12.22
C LEU A 92 12.35 10.33 -11.57
N THR A 93 11.50 9.51 -12.15
CA THR A 93 10.18 9.21 -11.59
C THR A 93 10.06 7.72 -11.33
N LEU A 94 9.70 7.38 -10.10
CA LEU A 94 9.39 6.02 -9.68
C LEU A 94 7.89 5.87 -9.52
N SER A 95 7.33 4.87 -10.19
CA SER A 95 5.97 4.37 -9.99
C SER A 95 6.02 3.03 -9.27
N VAL A 96 5.23 2.86 -8.21
CA VAL A 96 5.10 1.62 -7.44
C VAL A 96 3.63 1.24 -7.34
N VAL A 97 3.32 -0.01 -7.62
CA VAL A 97 1.96 -0.56 -7.57
C VAL A 97 1.85 -1.55 -6.41
N VAL A 98 0.90 -1.31 -5.51
CA VAL A 98 0.59 -2.17 -4.35
C VAL A 98 -0.90 -2.43 -4.34
N GLY A 99 -1.32 -3.68 -4.48
CA GLY A 99 -2.74 -4.02 -4.59
C GLY A 99 -3.42 -3.26 -5.74
N GLY A 100 -4.47 -2.50 -5.43
CA GLY A 100 -5.18 -1.64 -6.39
C GLY A 100 -4.65 -0.20 -6.47
N ALA A 101 -3.61 0.14 -5.70
CA ALA A 101 -3.12 1.50 -5.57
C ALA A 101 -1.79 1.73 -6.31
N THR A 102 -1.59 2.97 -6.76
CA THR A 102 -0.33 3.41 -7.39
C THR A 102 0.22 4.63 -6.66
N GLY A 103 1.49 4.52 -6.25
CA GLY A 103 2.26 5.60 -5.67
C GLY A 103 3.31 6.07 -6.66
N MET A 104 3.49 7.39 -6.78
CA MET A 104 4.49 7.98 -7.65
C MET A 104 5.35 8.97 -6.88
N GLN A 105 6.66 8.94 -7.13
CA GLN A 105 7.58 9.94 -6.62
C GLN A 105 8.53 10.38 -7.73
N THR A 106 8.79 11.69 -7.77
CA THR A 106 9.79 12.28 -8.65
C THR A 106 10.94 12.88 -7.84
N ALA A 107 12.17 12.73 -8.33
CA ALA A 107 13.38 13.31 -7.76
C ALA A 107 14.25 13.92 -8.86
N GLY A 108 14.99 14.98 -8.55
CA GLY A 108 15.98 15.54 -9.48
C GLY A 108 17.14 14.59 -9.69
N ARG A 109 17.63 14.49 -10.93
CA ARG A 109 18.80 13.69 -11.28
C ARG A 109 20.06 14.45 -10.90
N TYR A 110 20.99 13.77 -10.24
CA TYR A 110 22.33 14.30 -10.04
C TYR A 110 23.09 14.27 -11.37
N VAL A 111 23.49 15.45 -11.85
CA VAL A 111 24.39 15.60 -13.00
C VAL A 111 25.71 16.12 -12.48
N LYS A 112 26.76 15.31 -12.59
CA LYS A 112 28.12 15.73 -12.22
C LYS A 112 28.56 16.84 -13.18
N PRO A 113 29.07 17.99 -12.69
CA PRO A 113 29.56 19.06 -13.53
C PRO A 113 30.82 18.66 -14.31
#